data_AF-A0A6A6DFZ8-F1
#
_entry.id   AF-A0A6A6DFZ8-F1
#
_cell.length_a   1.000
_cell.length_b   1.000
_cell.length_c   1.000
_cell.angle_alpha   90.00
_cell.angle_beta   90.00
_cell.angle_gamma   90.00
#
_symmetry.space_group_name_H-M   'P 1'
#
loop_
_entity.id
_entity.type
_entity.pdbx_description
1 polymer ?
#
loop_
_entity_poly.entity_id
_entity_poly.type
_entity_poly.pdbx_seq_one_letter_code
_entity_poly.pdbx_strand_id
1 'polypeptide(L)'
;MTFTTVFLVTRKTGIPPSAFKQHWENTHIPLLKAIVGYDFPLSHTRHYIERDLSTPEYPANILYGQQEDFTFDAVAVFTFANRAHWER
;
A
#
# COMPACT_ATOMS: atom_id res chain seq x y z
N MET A 1 -1.32 -2.35 24.29
CA MET A 1 -2.29 -1.94 23.25
C MET A 1 -1.57 -2.02 21.91
N THR A 2 -2.20 -2.62 20.90
CA THR A 2 -1.62 -2.69 19.55
C THR A 2 -1.45 -1.28 18.96
N PHE A 3 -0.50 -1.14 18.06
CA PHE A 3 -0.22 0.11 17.37
C PHE A 3 -0.41 -0.10 15.86
N THR A 4 -1.33 0.64 15.25
CA THR A 4 -1.66 0.49 13.83
C THR A 4 -1.22 1.71 13.05
N THR A 5 -0.53 1.50 11.94
CA THR A 5 -0.14 2.54 10.99
C THR A 5 -0.89 2.36 9.69
N VAL A 6 -1.19 3.49 9.05
CA VAL A 6 -1.82 3.56 7.73
C VAL A 6 -0.85 4.26 6.79
N PHE A 7 -0.51 3.62 5.69
CA PHE A 7 0.35 4.17 4.65
C PHE A 7 -0.48 4.44 3.40
N LEU A 8 -0.45 5.69 2.93
CA LEU A 8 -0.89 6.03 1.58
C LEU A 8 0.31 5.85 0.65
N VAL A 9 0.17 4.99 -0.34
CA VAL A 9 1.30 4.62 -1.20
C VAL A 9 0.98 4.88 -2.64
N THR A 10 1.89 5.61 -3.29
CA THR A 10 1.82 6.01 -4.69
C THR A 10 2.83 5.21 -5.50
N ARG A 11 2.40 4.75 -6.67
CA ARG A 11 3.29 4.06 -7.62
C ARG A 11 4.24 5.05 -8.28
N LYS A 12 5.39 4.57 -8.71
CA LYS A 12 6.31 5.39 -9.51
C LYS A 12 5.66 5.78 -10.84
N THR A 13 5.88 7.01 -11.28
CA THR A 13 5.43 7.52 -12.58
C THR A 13 5.83 6.59 -13.73
N GLY A 14 4.90 6.32 -14.64
CA GLY A 14 5.10 5.43 -15.79
C GLY A 14 4.92 3.93 -15.49
N ILE A 15 4.67 3.54 -14.23
CA ILE A 15 4.32 2.16 -13.89
C ILE A 15 2.80 1.98 -13.97
N PRO A 16 2.29 0.99 -14.73
CA PRO A 16 0.86 0.64 -14.73
C PRO A 16 0.39 0.13 -13.36
N PRO A 17 -0.87 0.36 -12.96
CA PRO A 17 -1.41 -0.09 -11.68
C PRO A 17 -1.23 -1.59 -11.42
N SER A 18 -1.40 -2.42 -12.45
CA SER A 18 -1.24 -3.88 -12.36
C SER A 18 0.20 -4.29 -12.06
N ALA A 19 1.17 -3.68 -12.74
CA ALA A 19 2.60 -3.92 -12.52
C ALA A 19 3.04 -3.45 -11.13
N PHE A 20 2.51 -2.32 -10.67
CA PHE A 20 2.74 -1.84 -9.30
C PHE A 20 2.24 -2.84 -8.26
N LYS A 21 0.98 -3.30 -8.37
CA LYS A 21 0.42 -4.31 -7.48
C LYS A 21 1.26 -5.59 -7.49
N GLN A 22 1.59 -6.10 -8.68
CA GLN A 22 2.37 -7.33 -8.82
C GLN A 22 3.75 -7.22 -8.17
N HIS A 23 4.46 -6.11 -8.39
CA HIS A 23 5.78 -5.89 -7.81
C HIS A 23 5.71 -5.73 -6.29
N TRP A 24 4.71 -5.01 -5.79
CA TRP A 24 4.59 -4.83 -4.35
C TRP A 24 4.32 -6.16 -3.64
N GLU A 25 3.37 -6.92 -4.14
CA GLU A 25 2.95 -8.20 -3.57
C GLU A 25 4.05 -9.27 -3.62
N ASN A 26 4.72 -9.39 -4.77
CA ASN A 26 5.63 -10.51 -5.02
C ASN A 26 7.11 -10.18 -4.80
N THR A 27 7.46 -8.90 -4.66
CA THR A 27 8.86 -8.47 -4.47
C THR A 27 9.02 -7.65 -3.20
N HIS A 28 8.26 -6.56 -3.07
CA HIS A 28 8.49 -5.60 -1.99
C HIS A 28 8.08 -6.15 -0.60
N ILE A 29 6.88 -6.74 -0.46
CA ILE A 29 6.45 -7.30 0.85
C ILE A 29 7.35 -8.47 1.30
N PRO A 30 7.69 -9.46 0.45
CA PRO A 30 8.62 -10.51 0.83
C PRO A 30 10.00 -9.97 1.24
N LEU A 31 10.54 -9.00 0.49
CA LEU A 31 11.80 -8.36 0.82
C LEU A 31 11.74 -7.63 2.16
N LEU A 32 10.69 -6.83 2.39
CA LEU A 32 10.49 -6.12 3.65
C LEU A 32 10.44 -7.10 4.82
N LYS A 33 9.70 -8.20 4.68
CA LYS A 33 9.63 -9.25 5.70
C LYS A 33 10.99 -9.89 5.96
N ALA A 34 11.78 -10.13 4.92
CA ALA A 34 13.12 -10.70 5.06
C ALA A 34 14.10 -9.74 5.77
N ILE A 35 14.00 -8.43 5.51
CA ILE A 35 14.86 -7.41 6.13
C ILE A 35 14.48 -7.19 7.60
N VAL A 36 13.19 -7.02 7.90
CA VAL A 36 12.71 -6.67 9.25
C VAL A 36 12.65 -7.91 10.16
N GLY A 37 12.47 -9.11 9.59
CA GLY A 37 12.51 -10.36 10.34
C GLY A 37 11.43 -10.44 11.41
N TYR A 38 11.86 -10.61 12.68
CA TYR A 38 10.95 -10.77 13.82
C TYR A 38 10.17 -9.50 14.16
N ASP A 39 10.63 -8.33 13.72
CA ASP A 39 9.94 -7.06 13.95
C ASP A 39 8.87 -6.74 12.88
N PHE A 40 8.62 -7.68 11.95
CA PHE A 40 7.59 -7.52 10.95
C PHE A 40 6.19 -7.40 11.62
N PRO A 41 5.25 -6.62 11.04
CA PRO A 41 3.94 -6.40 11.66
C PRO A 41 3.21 -7.71 11.99
N LEU A 42 2.46 -7.70 13.10
CA LEU A 42 1.59 -8.81 13.49
C LEU A 42 0.50 -9.08 12.45
N SER A 43 0.01 -8.03 11.80
CA SER A 43 -0.88 -8.13 10.65
C SER A 43 -0.58 -7.03 9.64
N HIS A 44 -0.80 -7.31 8.36
CA HIS A 44 -0.56 -6.37 7.27
C HIS A 44 -1.55 -6.60 6.12
N THR A 45 -2.30 -5.57 5.75
CA THR A 45 -3.20 -5.59 4.58
C THR A 45 -2.83 -4.50 3.59
N ARG A 46 -3.16 -4.72 2.31
CA ARG A 46 -3.02 -3.74 1.23
C ARG A 46 -4.36 -3.64 0.52
N HIS A 47 -4.85 -2.42 0.37
CA HIS A 47 -6.09 -2.09 -0.32
C HIS A 47 -5.75 -1.22 -1.52
N TYR A 48 -5.91 -1.76 -2.72
CA TYR A 48 -5.58 -1.05 -3.96
C TYR A 48 -6.78 -0.25 -4.43
N ILE A 49 -6.55 1.00 -4.82
CA ILE A 49 -7.57 1.83 -5.45
C ILE A 49 -7.86 1.23 -6.82
N GLU A 50 -9.13 0.92 -7.08
CA GLU A 50 -9.57 0.50 -8.39
C GLU A 50 -9.42 1.66 -9.37
N ARG A 51 -8.79 1.40 -10.51
CA ARG A 51 -8.50 2.40 -11.54
C ARG A 51 -8.92 1.88 -12.90
N ASP A 52 -9.43 2.78 -13.73
CA ASP A 52 -9.78 2.46 -15.11
C ASP A 52 -8.50 2.19 -15.91
N LEU A 53 -8.37 0.98 -16.47
CA LEU A 53 -7.19 0.55 -17.23
C LEU A 53 -7.29 0.88 -18.73
N SER A 54 -8.43 1.41 -19.19
CA SER A 54 -8.67 1.73 -20.59
C SER A 54 -7.99 3.02 -21.05
N THR A 55 -7.58 3.87 -20.10
CA THR A 55 -6.92 5.16 -20.36
C THR A 55 -5.51 5.20 -19.75
N PRO A 56 -4.53 5.84 -20.41
CA PRO A 56 -3.15 5.94 -19.91
C PRO A 56 -3.02 6.66 -18.55
N GLU A 57 -3.95 7.55 -18.23
CA GLU A 57 -3.97 8.32 -16.98
C GLU A 57 -4.40 7.48 -15.77
N TYR A 58 -5.07 6.35 -16.02
CA TYR A 58 -5.58 5.43 -15.01
C TYR A 58 -6.37 6.14 -13.88
N PRO A 59 -7.46 6.87 -14.19
CA PRO A 59 -8.24 7.58 -13.18
C PRO A 59 -8.83 6.60 -12.16
N ALA A 60 -9.02 7.06 -10.92
CA ALA A 60 -9.65 6.25 -9.89
C ALA A 60 -11.12 6.00 -10.22
N ASN A 61 -11.62 4.80 -9.93
CA ASN A 61 -13.04 4.49 -9.98
C ASN A 61 -13.69 5.00 -8.68
N ILE A 62 -14.41 6.12 -8.75
CA ILE A 62 -14.86 6.87 -7.57
C ILE A 62 -16.37 6.73 -7.41
N LEU A 63 -16.78 6.21 -6.25
CA LEU A 63 -18.18 6.25 -5.81
C LEU A 63 -18.53 7.55 -5.08
N TYR A 64 -17.58 8.11 -4.31
CA TYR A 64 -17.75 9.35 -3.55
C TYR A 64 -16.42 10.11 -3.46
N GLY A 65 -16.46 11.45 -3.58
CA GLY A 65 -15.27 12.31 -3.62
C GLY A 65 -14.93 12.80 -5.04
N GLN A 66 -13.72 13.32 -5.23
CA GLN A 66 -13.18 13.80 -6.51
C GLN A 66 -11.83 13.12 -6.82
N GLN A 67 -11.35 13.18 -8.06
CA GLN A 67 -10.09 12.53 -8.46
C GLN A 67 -8.89 13.01 -7.63
N GLU A 68 -8.91 14.28 -7.23
CA GLU A 68 -7.87 14.94 -6.44
C GLU A 68 -7.78 14.38 -5.00
N ASP A 69 -8.79 13.68 -4.52
CA ASP A 69 -8.78 13.00 -3.22
C ASP A 69 -7.95 11.69 -3.27
N PHE A 70 -7.72 11.13 -4.47
CA PHE A 70 -7.10 9.82 -4.69
C PHE A 70 -5.73 9.93 -5.39
N THR A 71 -4.84 10.74 -4.81
CA THR A 71 -3.45 10.95 -5.27
C THR A 71 -2.50 9.77 -4.97
N PHE A 72 -3.03 8.70 -4.39
CA PHE A 72 -2.32 7.46 -4.05
C PHE A 72 -2.95 6.26 -4.76
N ASP A 73 -2.25 5.13 -4.74
CA ASP A 73 -2.62 3.92 -5.48
C ASP A 73 -3.05 2.78 -4.56
N ALA A 74 -2.60 2.80 -3.31
CA ALA A 74 -3.06 1.86 -2.31
C ALA A 74 -3.00 2.45 -0.90
N VAL A 75 -3.76 1.83 -0.02
CA VAL A 75 -3.69 2.00 1.42
C VAL A 75 -3.13 0.72 2.03
N ALA A 76 -2.02 0.80 2.75
CA ALA A 76 -1.50 -0.32 3.53
C ALA A 76 -1.78 -0.10 5.01
N VAL A 77 -2.27 -1.13 5.70
CA VAL A 77 -2.60 -1.08 7.13
C VAL A 77 -1.78 -2.12 7.86
N PHE A 78 -0.84 -1.68 8.70
CA PHE A 78 0.07 -2.56 9.42
C PHE A 78 -0.20 -2.43 10.92
N THR A 79 -0.31 -3.56 11.61
CA THR A 79 -0.54 -3.60 13.06
C THR A 79 0.66 -4.22 13.77
N PHE A 80 1.17 -3.52 14.77
CA PHE A 80 2.30 -3.88 15.60
C PHE A 80 1.83 -4.15 17.04
N ALA A 81 2.63 -4.88 17.82
CA ALA A 81 2.32 -5.20 19.21
C ALA A 81 2.14 -3.93 20.09
N ASN A 82 2.93 -2.89 19.81
CA ASN A 82 2.89 -1.57 20.44
C ASN A 82 3.75 -0.58 19.63
N ARG A 83 3.81 0.68 20.05
CA ARG A 83 4.60 1.74 19.40
C ARG A 83 6.10 1.43 19.36
N ALA A 84 6.68 0.95 20.46
CA ALA A 84 8.10 0.60 20.53
C ALA A 84 8.49 -0.59 19.64
N HIS A 85 7.53 -1.45 19.26
CA HIS A 85 7.74 -2.47 18.23
C HIS A 85 7.80 -1.87 16.83
N TRP A 86 7.05 -0.81 16.55
CA TRP A 86 7.08 -0.11 15.26
C TRP A 86 8.33 0.77 15.07
N GLU A 87 8.91 1.31 16.15
CA GLU A 87 10.05 2.25 16.11
C GLU A 87 11.45 1.60 16.00
N ARG A 88 11.52 0.26 15.88
CA ARG A 88 12.78 -0.49 15.75
C ARG A 88 13.19 -0.66 14.30
#